data_AF-A0A2U9PCD0-F1
#
_entry.id   AF-A0A2U9PCD0-F1
#
_cell.length_a   1.000
_cell.length_b   1.000
_cell.length_c   1.000
_cell.angle_alpha   90.00
_cell.angle_beta   90.00
_cell.angle_gamma   90.00
#
_symmetry.space_group_name_H-M   'P 1'
#
loop_
_entity.id
_entity.type
_entity.pdbx_description
1 polymer ?
#
loop_
_entity_poly.entity_id
_entity_poly.type
_entity_poly.pdbx_seq_one_letter_code
_entity_poly.pdbx_strand_id
1 'polypeptide(L)'
;MEATDGYVTALLCGEELRVIPPGQWRQSQQRLLNMGQIDAFAEAVIHPDDIDLYFELDPTNEEIGEFVADAAQQAGESLGKSRGPAPSSRRTRRR
;
A
#
# COMPACT_ATOMS: atom_id res chain seq x y z
N MET A 1 22.52 1.20 6.93
CA MET A 1 21.43 1.39 7.91
C MET A 1 20.23 0.66 7.33
N GLU A 2 20.16 -0.65 7.56
CA GLU A 2 19.06 -1.50 7.08
C GLU A 2 18.03 -1.60 8.21
N ALA A 3 16.88 -0.97 8.01
CA ALA A 3 15.72 -1.14 8.86
C ALA A 3 14.83 -2.21 8.22
N THR A 4 15.25 -3.47 8.33
CA THR A 4 14.54 -4.65 7.78
C THR A 4 13.54 -5.25 8.79
N ASP A 5 13.03 -4.45 9.74
CA ASP A 5 12.24 -4.94 10.88
C ASP A 5 10.86 -4.26 11.01
N GLY A 6 10.37 -3.62 9.94
CA GLY A 6 9.16 -2.80 10.01
C GLY A 6 8.32 -2.77 8.74
N TYR A 7 8.38 -3.76 7.86
CA TYR A 7 7.48 -3.81 6.69
C TYR A 7 6.29 -4.72 6.97
N VAL A 8 5.12 -4.31 6.50
CA VAL A 8 3.90 -5.12 6.41
C VAL A 8 3.64 -5.47 4.95
N THR A 9 3.01 -6.62 4.70
CA THR A 9 2.60 -7.00 3.34
C THR A 9 1.21 -6.46 3.10
N ALA A 10 1.03 -5.67 2.04
CA ALA A 10 -0.25 -5.08 1.67
C ALA A 10 -0.55 -5.32 0.19
N LEU A 11 -1.82 -5.35 -0.16
CA LEU A 11 -2.28 -5.66 -1.51
C LEU A 11 -2.41 -4.38 -2.37
N LEU A 12 -1.69 -4.32 -3.48
CA LEU A 12 -1.82 -3.27 -4.50
C LEU A 12 -2.21 -3.90 -5.84
N CYS A 13 -3.35 -3.50 -6.41
CA CYS A 13 -3.84 -4.01 -7.70
C CYS A 13 -3.91 -5.55 -7.80
N GLY A 14 -4.01 -6.25 -6.67
CA GLY A 14 -4.04 -7.72 -6.62
C GLY A 14 -2.69 -8.38 -6.37
N GLU A 15 -1.60 -7.62 -6.34
CA GLU A 15 -0.25 -8.08 -6.03
C GLU A 15 0.15 -7.71 -4.60
N GLU A 16 1.00 -8.53 -3.99
CA GLU A 16 1.48 -8.34 -2.62
C GLU A 16 2.77 -7.51 -2.63
N LEU A 17 2.76 -6.33 -2.00
CA LEU A 17 3.93 -5.47 -1.85
C LEU A 17 4.26 -5.28 -0.37
N ARG A 18 5.56 -5.18 -0.07
CA ARG A 18 6.03 -4.83 1.27
C ARG A 18 6.07 -3.32 1.42
N VAL A 19 5.43 -2.81 2.47
CA VAL A 19 5.33 -1.37 2.75
C VAL A 19 5.53 -1.08 4.23
N ILE A 20 6.11 0.08 4.54
CA ILE A 20 6.22 0.57 5.90
C ILE A 20 4.79 0.86 6.43
N PRO A 21 4.42 0.38 7.62
CA PRO A 21 3.09 0.61 8.18
C PRO A 21 2.88 2.10 8.51
N PRO A 22 1.64 2.59 8.45
CA PRO A 22 1.34 4.02 8.62
C PRO A 22 1.87 4.65 9.91
N GLY A 23 1.81 3.95 11.05
CA GLY A 23 2.34 4.44 12.33
C GLY A 23 3.85 4.65 12.34
N GLN A 24 4.59 4.09 11.38
CA GLN A 24 6.03 4.27 11.24
C GLN A 24 6.40 5.31 10.17
N TRP A 25 5.42 5.93 9.51
CA TRP A 25 5.70 6.96 8.54
C TRP A 25 6.29 8.21 9.18
N ARG A 26 7.42 8.65 8.63
CA ARG A 26 8.01 9.94 8.95
C ARG A 26 7.09 11.06 8.46
N GLN A 27 7.12 12.19 9.16
CA GLN A 27 6.36 13.39 8.77
C GLN A 27 6.71 13.88 7.34
N SER A 28 7.92 13.61 6.86
CA SER A 28 8.31 13.87 5.47
C SER A 28 7.53 13.01 4.48
N GLN A 29 7.31 11.72 4.77
CA GLN A 29 6.52 10.81 3.92
C GLN A 29 5.05 11.21 3.93
N GLN A 30 4.49 11.51 5.11
CA GLN A 30 3.12 12.01 5.21
C GLN A 30 2.92 13.31 4.43
N ARG A 31 3.94 14.18 4.38
CA ARG A 31 3.91 15.41 3.59
C ARG A 31 3.89 15.13 2.08
N LEU A 32 4.65 14.15 1.59
CA LEU A 32 4.62 13.74 0.18
C LEU A 32 3.21 13.31 -0.23
N LEU A 33 2.57 12.47 0.58
CA LEU A 33 1.18 12.04 0.37
C LEU A 33 0.22 13.23 0.35
N ASN A 34 0.33 14.16 1.31
CA ASN A 34 -0.51 15.36 1.37
C ASN A 34 -0.27 16.34 0.21
N MET A 35 0.93 16.34 -0.38
CA MET A 35 1.27 17.15 -1.55
C MET A 35 0.88 16.46 -2.87
N GLY A 36 0.32 15.25 -2.82
CA GLY A 36 -0.01 14.46 -4.01
C GLY A 36 1.23 13.94 -4.75
N GLN A 37 2.39 13.90 -4.10
CA GLN A 37 3.62 13.33 -4.67
C GLN A 37 3.62 11.82 -4.41
N ILE A 38 2.78 11.09 -5.15
CA ILE A 38 2.50 9.67 -4.90
C ILE A 38 3.71 8.79 -5.23
N ASP A 39 4.39 9.00 -6.36
CA ASP A 39 5.57 8.21 -6.74
C ASP A 39 6.70 8.36 -5.71
N ALA A 40 7.00 9.61 -5.32
CA ALA A 40 8.02 9.89 -4.31
C ALA A 40 7.63 9.32 -2.92
N PHE A 41 6.33 9.28 -2.62
CA PHE A 41 5.83 8.62 -1.43
C PHE A 41 6.04 7.10 -1.51
N ALA A 42 5.68 6.48 -2.64
CA ALA A 42 5.82 5.05 -2.89
C ALA A 42 7.29 4.62 -2.79
N GLU A 43 8.23 5.32 -3.45
CA GLU A 43 9.67 5.07 -3.33
C GLU A 43 10.19 5.15 -1.88
N ALA A 44 9.55 5.97 -1.04
CA ALA A 44 9.97 6.19 0.33
C ALA A 44 9.34 5.22 1.35
N VAL A 45 8.25 4.52 0.98
CA VAL A 45 7.50 3.64 1.88
C VAL A 45 7.40 2.19 1.42
N ILE A 46 7.51 1.92 0.12
CA ILE A 46 7.54 0.56 -0.44
C ILE A 46 8.96 0.02 -0.31
N HIS A 47 9.07 -1.29 -0.13
CA HIS A 47 10.35 -1.98 -0.10
C HIS A 47 11.08 -1.81 -1.46
N PRO A 48 12.39 -1.56 -1.47
CA PRO A 48 13.14 -1.29 -2.70
C PRO A 48 13.07 -2.41 -3.74
N ASP A 49 12.97 -3.68 -3.33
CA ASP A 49 12.80 -4.80 -4.28
C ASP A 49 11.42 -4.83 -4.97
N ASP A 50 10.41 -4.19 -4.37
CA ASP A 50 9.03 -4.24 -4.81
C ASP A 50 8.63 -2.94 -5.56
N ILE A 51 9.55 -1.97 -5.63
CA ILE A 51 9.30 -0.66 -6.26
C ILE A 51 9.16 -0.76 -7.79
N ASP A 52 9.90 -1.67 -8.41
CA ASP A 52 9.78 -1.90 -9.85
C ASP A 52 8.38 -2.43 -10.19
N LEU A 53 7.86 -3.35 -9.36
CA LEU A 53 6.50 -3.86 -9.49
C LEU A 53 5.45 -2.77 -9.28
N TYR A 54 5.66 -1.83 -8.36
CA TYR A 54 4.80 -0.66 -8.19
C TYR A 54 4.68 0.16 -9.49
N PHE A 55 5.80 0.43 -10.17
CA PHE A 55 5.79 1.17 -11.43
C PHE A 55 5.18 0.37 -12.59
N GLU A 56 5.32 -0.96 -12.59
CA GLU A 56 4.66 -1.82 -13.57
C GLU A 56 3.13 -1.87 -13.41
N LEU A 57 2.64 -1.77 -12.16
CA LEU A 57 1.21 -1.80 -11.85
C LEU A 57 0.50 -0.49 -12.20
N ASP A 58 1.21 0.65 -12.19
CA ASP A 58 0.67 1.99 -12.47
C ASP A 58 -0.68 2.25 -11.77
N PRO A 59 -0.73 2.14 -10.43
CA PRO A 59 -1.98 2.20 -9.68
C PRO A 59 -2.61 3.60 -9.73
N THR A 60 -3.94 3.64 -9.77
CA THR A 60 -4.71 4.86 -9.63
C THR A 60 -4.68 5.39 -8.19
N ASN A 61 -5.01 6.67 -8.01
CA ASN A 61 -5.14 7.28 -6.67
C ASN A 61 -6.14 6.54 -5.77
N GLU A 62 -7.17 5.89 -6.35
CA GLU A 62 -8.12 5.08 -5.60
C GLU A 62 -7.44 3.82 -5.04
N GLU A 63 -6.72 3.09 -5.89
CA GLU A 63 -5.99 1.87 -5.53
C GLU A 63 -4.87 2.15 -4.52
N ILE A 64 -4.19 3.29 -4.61
CA ILE A 64 -3.25 3.74 -3.58
C ILE A 64 -3.95 3.97 -2.24
N GLY A 65 -5.13 4.58 -2.26
CA GLY A 65 -5.93 4.78 -1.06
C GLY A 65 -6.36 3.46 -0.43
N GLU A 66 -6.67 2.45 -1.24
CA GLU A 66 -6.97 1.09 -0.78
C GLU A 66 -5.74 0.38 -0.21
N PHE A 67 -4.60 0.47 -0.89
CA PHE A 67 -3.33 -0.09 -0.45
C PHE A 67 -2.89 0.47 0.90
N VAL A 68 -3.00 1.79 1.11
CA VAL A 68 -2.72 2.43 2.40
C VAL A 68 -3.66 1.93 3.50
N ALA A 69 -4.94 1.73 3.18
CA ALA A 69 -5.91 1.20 4.15
C ALA A 69 -5.62 -0.26 4.51
N ASP A 70 -5.20 -1.07 3.53
CA ASP A 70 -4.78 -2.46 3.74
C ASP A 70 -3.50 -2.53 4.58
N ALA A 71 -2.49 -1.71 4.27
CA ALA A 71 -1.26 -1.60 5.07
C ALA A 71 -1.55 -1.27 6.54
N ALA A 72 -2.51 -0.39 6.81
CA ALA A 72 -2.94 -0.09 8.17
C ALA A 72 -3.58 -1.31 8.86
N GLN A 73 -4.47 -2.01 8.15
CA GLN A 73 -5.12 -3.21 8.67
C GLN A 73 -4.09 -4.29 9.03
N GLN A 74 -3.10 -4.51 8.17
CA GLN A 74 -2.04 -5.50 8.36
C GLN A 74 -1.08 -5.13 9.49
N ALA A 75 -0.90 -3.83 9.74
CA ALA A 75 -0.15 -3.33 10.90
C ALA A 75 -0.90 -3.48 12.24
N GLY A 76 -2.17 -3.93 12.23
CA GLY A 76 -3.04 -3.90 13.40
C GLY A 76 -3.51 -2.49 13.78
N GLU A 77 -3.27 -1.50 12.91
CA GLU A 77 -3.66 -0.11 13.07
C GLU A 77 -5.02 0.10 12.41
N SER A 78 -6.08 0.18 13.23
CA SER A 78 -7.41 0.47 12.69
C SER A 78 -7.50 1.94 12.28
N LEU A 79 -7.25 2.26 11.01
CA LEU A 79 -7.64 3.52 10.38
C LEU A 79 -9.17 3.60 10.22
N GLY A 80 -9.92 3.49 11.32
CA GLY A 80 -11.29 3.99 11.49
C GLY A 80 -12.37 3.66 10.45
N LYS A 81 -12.16 2.74 9.50
CA LYS A 81 -13.16 2.28 8.53
C LYS A 81 -12.90 0.83 8.21
N SER A 82 -13.71 -0.04 8.82
CA SER A 82 -13.87 -1.44 8.43
C SER A 82 -14.38 -1.48 6.98
N ARG A 83 -13.47 -1.46 6.00
CA ARG A 83 -13.82 -1.79 4.61
C ARG A 83 -13.90 -3.30 4.52
N GLY A 84 -15.09 -3.79 4.16
CA GLY A 84 -15.38 -5.21 4.02
C GLY A 84 -14.55 -5.88 2.91
N PRO A 85 -14.76 -7.18 2.68
CA PRO A 85 -13.89 -8.01 1.85
C PRO A 85 -13.72 -7.42 0.45
N ALA A 86 -12.48 -7.32 -0.03
CA ALA A 86 -12.17 -6.93 -1.41
C ALA A 86 -12.92 -7.85 -2.39
N PRO A 87 -13.55 -7.32 -3.45
CA PRO A 87 -14.23 -8.14 -4.44
C PRO A 87 -13.20 -9.00 -5.17
N SER A 88 -13.15 -10.28 -4.85
CA SER A 88 -12.35 -11.26 -5.59
C SER A 88 -12.79 -11.27 -7.06
N SER A 89 -11.90 -10.88 -7.97
CA SER A 89 -12.10 -10.87 -9.43
C SER A 89 -12.16 -12.30 -10.03
N ARG A 90 -12.69 -13.27 -9.29
CA ARG A 90 -12.92 -14.62 -9.78
C ARG A 90 -14.25 -14.66 -10.53
N ARG A 91 -14.20 -14.21 -11.79
CA ARG A 91 -15.31 -14.27 -12.75
C ARG A 91 -15.74 -15.73 -12.96
N THR A 92 -16.72 -16.20 -12.18
CA THR A 92 -17.36 -17.51 -12.39
C THR A 92 -18.23 -17.44 -13.65
N ARG A 93 -17.63 -17.80 -14.79
CA ARG A 93 -18.33 -18.02 -16.05
C ARG A 93 -19.22 -19.27 -15.90
N ARG A 94 -20.50 -19.09 -15.59
CA ARG A 94 -21.52 -20.15 -15.67
C ARG A 94 -21.85 -20.41 -17.15
N ARG A 95 -21.70 -21.66 -17.56
CA ARG A 95 -22.21 -22.25 -18.81
C ARG A 95 -23.49 -23.01 -18.48
#